data_AF-A0A7C3ET51-F1
#
_entry.id   AF-A0A7C3ET51-F1
#
_cell.length_a   1.000
_cell.length_b   1.000
_cell.length_c   1.000
_cell.angle_alpha   90.00
_cell.angle_beta   90.00
_cell.angle_gamma   90.00
#
_symmetry.space_group_name_H-M   'P 1'
#
loop_
_entity.id
_entity.type
_entity.pdbx_description
1 polymer ?
#
loop_
_entity_poly.entity_id
_entity_poly.type
_entity_poly.pdbx_seq_one_letter_code
_entity_poly.pdbx_strand_id
1 'polypeptide(L)'
;MTRRFALGVGVPVALALTQGCASWDGGLPGFLGNRVKDALECVDLGVTVSDKAQFSFYAAFMSAVPLGYGHVEGTFVGVGGGDIGAMRIYYSHYGLGIYGRERTGWGNCLWRFPEFEAGVHDERMNCQGVGPLGILLPPFDGRPAGRPT
;
A
#
# COMPACT_ATOMS: atom_id res chain seq x y z
N MET A 1 2.19 24.07 -34.52
CA MET A 1 2.83 24.02 -33.18
C MET A 1 1.83 23.98 -32.01
N THR A 2 0.55 24.29 -32.22
CA THR A 2 -0.46 24.51 -31.17
C THR A 2 -1.06 23.26 -30.52
N ARG A 3 -1.26 22.14 -31.26
CA ARG A 3 -1.87 20.92 -30.69
C ARG A 3 -1.00 20.17 -29.69
N ARG A 4 0.32 20.13 -29.90
CA ARG A 4 1.27 19.46 -28.98
C ARG A 4 1.44 20.24 -27.68
N PHE A 5 1.37 21.57 -27.74
CA PHE A 5 1.43 22.44 -26.57
C PHE A 5 0.15 22.33 -25.72
N ALA A 6 -1.02 22.29 -26.38
CA ALA A 6 -2.31 22.09 -25.70
C ALA A 6 -2.40 20.73 -24.99
N LEU A 7 -1.86 19.65 -25.59
CA LEU A 7 -1.76 18.33 -24.93
C LEU A 7 -0.74 18.33 -23.79
N GLY A 8 0.42 18.97 -23.99
CA GLY A 8 1.49 19.04 -22.99
C GLY A 8 1.09 19.78 -21.71
N VAL A 9 0.18 20.74 -21.79
CA VAL A 9 -0.37 21.48 -20.63
C VAL A 9 -1.70 20.88 -20.15
N GLY A 10 -2.55 20.42 -21.07
CA GLY A 10 -3.88 19.91 -20.75
C GLY A 10 -3.87 18.63 -19.92
N VAL A 11 -2.93 17.71 -20.17
CA VAL A 11 -2.81 16.46 -19.39
C VAL A 11 -2.38 16.73 -17.94
N PRO A 12 -1.31 17.51 -17.67
CA PRO A 12 -0.96 17.88 -16.30
C PRO A 12 -2.09 18.59 -15.55
N VAL A 13 -2.80 19.52 -16.21
CA VAL A 13 -3.93 20.24 -15.61
C VAL A 13 -5.08 19.29 -15.30
N ALA A 14 -5.42 18.38 -16.21
CA ALA A 14 -6.45 17.37 -15.96
C ALA A 14 -6.08 16.46 -14.77
N LEU A 15 -4.83 15.99 -14.70
CA LEU A 15 -4.33 15.17 -13.59
C LEU A 15 -4.27 15.94 -12.26
N ALA A 16 -3.98 17.25 -12.30
CA ALA A 16 -4.02 18.11 -11.12
C ALA A 16 -5.47 18.33 -10.63
N LEU A 17 -6.43 18.43 -11.55
CA LEU A 17 -7.83 18.70 -11.25
C LEU A 17 -8.67 17.45 -10.91
N THR A 18 -8.21 16.23 -11.19
CA THR A 18 -8.91 15.00 -10.78
C THR A 18 -8.82 14.83 -9.27
N GLN A 19 -9.59 15.61 -8.50
CA GLN A 19 -9.69 15.56 -7.04
C GLN A 19 -9.81 14.11 -6.58
N GLY A 20 -8.68 13.47 -6.27
CA GLY A 20 -8.67 12.15 -5.68
C GLY A 20 -9.01 12.27 -4.20
N CYS A 21 -8.63 11.27 -3.41
CA CYS A 21 -8.69 11.34 -1.95
C CYS A 21 -7.63 12.29 -1.34
N ALA A 22 -6.82 12.95 -2.17
CA ALA A 22 -5.75 13.84 -1.74
C ALA A 22 -6.28 15.07 -0.99
N SER A 23 -5.89 15.18 0.28
CA SER A 23 -6.22 16.31 1.16
C SER A 23 -5.54 17.61 0.69
N TRP A 24 -6.18 18.75 0.97
CA TRP A 24 -5.62 20.10 0.82
C TRP A 24 -4.98 20.63 2.12
N ASP A 25 -4.87 19.80 3.15
CA ASP A 25 -4.19 20.17 4.39
C ASP A 25 -2.76 20.62 4.09
N GLY A 26 -2.39 21.82 4.56
CA GLY A 26 -1.10 22.43 4.21
C GLY A 26 -1.06 23.17 2.87
N GLY A 27 -2.20 23.40 2.22
CA GLY A 27 -2.33 24.18 0.98
C GLY A 27 -1.80 23.45 -0.26
N LEU A 28 -1.36 24.21 -1.26
CA LEU A 28 -0.82 23.63 -2.51
C LEU A 28 0.37 22.67 -2.27
N PRO A 29 1.35 22.96 -1.39
CA PRO A 29 2.44 22.02 -1.10
C PRO A 29 1.95 20.71 -0.48
N GLY A 30 0.99 20.79 0.46
CA GLY A 30 0.40 19.60 1.07
C GLY A 30 -0.39 18.76 0.06
N PHE A 31 -1.19 19.40 -0.78
CA PHE A 31 -1.90 18.74 -1.87
C PHE A 31 -0.93 18.01 -2.82
N LEU A 32 0.12 18.69 -3.29
CA LEU A 32 1.12 18.06 -4.17
C LEU A 32 1.88 16.93 -3.46
N GLY A 33 2.18 17.07 -2.15
CA GLY A 33 2.76 16.01 -1.34
C GLY A 33 1.86 14.76 -1.26
N ASN A 34 0.56 14.96 -1.01
CA ASN A 34 -0.42 13.88 -1.01
C ASN A 34 -0.54 13.21 -2.38
N ARG A 35 -0.44 13.95 -3.49
CA ARG A 35 -0.42 13.36 -4.84
C ARG A 35 0.81 12.52 -5.12
N VAL A 36 1.97 12.97 -4.66
CA VAL A 36 3.19 12.17 -4.76
C VAL A 36 3.01 10.89 -3.95
N LYS A 37 2.45 10.98 -2.73
CA LYS A 37 2.14 9.82 -1.91
C LYS A 37 1.16 8.85 -2.60
N ASP A 38 0.03 9.35 -3.11
CA ASP A 38 -0.95 8.55 -3.88
C ASP A 38 -0.26 7.81 -5.05
N ALA A 39 0.65 8.49 -5.76
CA ALA A 39 1.39 7.89 -6.87
C ALA A 39 2.37 6.79 -6.41
N LEU A 40 2.99 6.95 -5.24
CA LEU A 40 3.87 5.94 -4.64
C LEU A 40 3.07 4.73 -4.13
N GLU A 41 1.82 4.91 -3.68
CA GLU A 41 0.94 3.81 -3.29
C GLU A 41 0.48 2.95 -4.48
N CYS A 42 0.60 3.45 -5.71
CA CYS A 42 0.22 2.72 -6.92
C CYS A 42 1.24 1.67 -7.39
N VAL A 43 2.48 1.74 -6.91
CA VAL A 43 3.58 0.90 -7.39
C VAL A 43 4.46 0.43 -6.24
N ASP A 44 4.55 -0.90 -6.10
CA ASP A 44 5.54 -1.56 -5.26
C ASP A 44 6.58 -2.24 -6.15
N LEU A 45 7.80 -1.70 -6.20
CA LEU A 45 8.93 -2.26 -6.93
C LEU A 45 10.21 -2.16 -6.09
N GLY A 46 10.81 -3.31 -5.79
CA GLY A 46 12.05 -3.37 -5.02
C GLY A 46 12.56 -4.78 -4.82
N VAL A 47 13.56 -4.90 -3.95
CA VAL A 47 14.16 -6.16 -3.53
C VAL A 47 13.98 -6.30 -2.03
N THR A 48 13.43 -7.43 -1.60
CA THR A 48 13.36 -7.79 -0.18
C THR A 48 14.49 -8.75 0.17
N VAL A 49 15.26 -8.39 1.20
CA VAL A 49 16.31 -9.23 1.78
C VAL A 49 15.81 -9.80 3.11
N SER A 50 16.00 -11.09 3.32
CA SER A 50 15.61 -11.79 4.54
C SER A 50 16.63 -12.83 4.95
N ASP A 51 16.76 -13.04 6.26
CA ASP A 51 17.60 -14.09 6.85
C ASP A 51 16.90 -15.46 6.84
N LYS A 52 15.60 -15.51 6.52
CA LYS A 52 14.79 -16.73 6.47
C LYS A 52 14.35 -17.02 5.05
N ALA A 53 14.43 -18.29 4.65
CA ALA A 53 13.80 -18.76 3.40
C ALA A 53 12.28 -18.63 3.52
N GLN A 54 11.66 -17.98 2.53
CA GLN A 54 10.25 -17.64 2.53
C GLN A 54 9.66 -17.83 1.14
N PHE A 55 8.34 -17.99 1.09
CA PHE A 55 7.61 -18.18 -0.16
C PHE A 55 6.37 -17.32 -0.16
N SER A 56 6.12 -16.67 -1.31
CA SER A 56 4.91 -15.92 -1.54
C SER A 56 4.44 -16.13 -2.97
N PHE A 57 3.22 -16.62 -3.09
CA PHE A 57 2.44 -16.61 -4.31
C PHE A 57 1.05 -16.15 -3.93
N TYR A 58 0.84 -14.85 -4.01
CA TYR A 58 -0.42 -14.23 -3.62
C TYR A 58 -0.78 -13.16 -4.65
N ALA A 59 -2.02 -13.20 -5.12
CA ALA A 59 -2.58 -12.21 -6.03
C ALA A 59 -3.95 -11.80 -5.52
N ALA A 60 -4.17 -10.49 -5.39
CA ALA A 60 -5.46 -9.93 -5.02
C ALA A 60 -5.81 -8.81 -5.99
N PHE A 61 -6.83 -9.04 -6.82
CA PHE A 61 -7.33 -8.00 -7.72
C PHE A 61 -8.22 -7.03 -6.94
N MET A 62 -7.66 -5.87 -6.55
CA MET A 62 -8.34 -4.83 -5.75
C MET A 62 -9.00 -5.39 -4.48
N SER A 63 -8.33 -6.34 -3.81
CA SER A 63 -8.87 -7.07 -2.64
C SER A 63 -10.19 -7.83 -2.90
N ALA A 64 -10.71 -7.88 -4.13
CA ALA A 64 -11.99 -8.48 -4.47
C ALA A 64 -11.90 -9.99 -4.71
N VAL A 65 -10.77 -10.47 -5.26
CA VAL A 65 -10.52 -11.91 -5.50
C VAL A 65 -9.11 -12.25 -5.01
N PRO A 66 -8.94 -12.54 -3.70
CA PRO A 66 -7.65 -12.94 -3.14
C PRO A 66 -7.38 -14.42 -3.45
N LEU A 67 -6.25 -14.75 -4.04
CA LEU A 67 -5.85 -16.13 -4.31
C LEU A 67 -4.39 -16.37 -3.93
N GLY A 68 -4.17 -17.48 -3.24
CA GLY A 68 -2.83 -17.97 -2.91
C GLY A 68 -2.46 -17.76 -1.45
N TYR A 69 -1.16 -17.76 -1.18
CA TYR A 69 -0.59 -17.65 0.15
C TYR A 69 0.75 -16.92 0.07
N GLY A 70 1.01 -16.04 1.03
CA GLY A 70 2.26 -15.33 1.11
C GLY A 70 2.68 -15.06 2.54
N HIS A 71 3.95 -15.37 2.82
CA HIS A 71 4.62 -14.88 4.01
C HIS A 71 5.94 -14.24 3.61
N VAL A 72 6.09 -12.95 3.87
CA VAL A 72 7.31 -12.18 3.59
C VAL A 72 7.65 -11.32 4.79
N GLU A 73 8.86 -11.47 5.30
CA GLU A 73 9.44 -10.71 6.40
C GLU A 73 10.87 -10.34 6.03
N GLY A 74 11.22 -9.06 6.09
CA GLY A 74 12.59 -8.64 5.84
C GLY A 74 12.78 -7.14 5.73
N THR A 75 13.86 -6.76 5.05
CA THR A 75 14.15 -5.38 4.66
C THR A 75 13.88 -5.23 3.16
N PHE A 76 12.88 -4.43 2.83
CA PHE A 76 12.56 -4.03 1.46
C PHE A 76 13.40 -2.82 1.09
N VAL A 77 14.00 -2.83 -0.10
CA VAL A 77 14.70 -1.68 -0.69
C VAL A 77 14.07 -1.37 -2.04
N GLY A 78 13.42 -0.22 -2.17
CA GLY A 78 12.75 0.18 -3.40
C GLY A 78 11.70 1.27 -3.23
N VAL A 79 10.72 1.29 -4.12
CA VAL A 79 9.49 2.08 -4.01
C VAL A 79 8.39 1.15 -3.56
N GLY A 80 7.73 1.44 -2.44
CA GLY A 80 6.58 0.66 -2.02
C GLY A 80 5.97 1.13 -0.71
N GLY A 81 4.73 0.71 -0.46
CA GLY A 81 3.98 1.12 0.73
C GLY A 81 3.77 2.63 0.83
N GLY A 82 3.75 3.32 -0.32
CA GLY A 82 3.65 4.79 -0.38
C GLY A 82 4.97 5.53 -0.12
N ASP A 83 6.10 4.83 -0.02
CA ASP A 83 7.41 5.41 0.37
C ASP A 83 8.55 4.93 -0.57
N ILE A 84 9.72 5.54 -0.44
CA ILE A 84 10.94 5.22 -1.19
C ILE A 84 12.10 5.04 -0.22
N GLY A 85 12.74 3.87 -0.26
CA GLY A 85 14.01 3.62 0.42
C GLY A 85 14.10 2.22 1.01
N ALA A 86 14.85 2.09 2.10
CA ALA A 86 15.01 0.84 2.84
C ALA A 86 14.08 0.84 4.05
N MET A 87 13.16 -0.12 4.10
CA MET A 87 12.12 -0.21 5.13
C MET A 87 11.87 -1.65 5.54
N ARG A 88 11.50 -1.85 6.82
CA ARG A 88 11.03 -3.17 7.28
C ARG A 88 9.71 -3.48 6.58
N ILE A 89 9.56 -4.69 6.09
CA ILE A 89 8.32 -5.17 5.49
C ILE A 89 7.86 -6.47 6.17
N TYR A 90 6.55 -6.57 6.37
CA TYR A 90 5.90 -7.79 6.84
C TYR A 90 4.60 -8.00 6.10
N TYR A 91 4.44 -9.21 5.58
CA TYR A 91 3.29 -9.66 4.83
C TYR A 91 2.92 -11.05 5.30
N SER A 92 1.66 -11.24 5.68
CA SER A 92 1.08 -12.55 5.93
C SER A 92 -0.33 -12.57 5.35
N HIS A 93 -0.50 -13.33 4.27
CA HIS A 93 -1.69 -13.32 3.45
C HIS A 93 -2.11 -14.73 3.08
N TYR A 94 -3.42 -14.94 3.00
CA TYR A 94 -3.98 -16.08 2.29
C TYR A 94 -5.30 -15.69 1.64
N GLY A 95 -5.61 -16.34 0.52
CA GLY A 95 -6.80 -16.07 -0.28
C GLY A 95 -7.37 -17.33 -0.91
N LEU A 96 -8.69 -17.48 -0.82
CA LEU A 96 -9.47 -18.61 -1.34
C LEU A 96 -10.55 -18.16 -2.34
N GLY A 97 -10.31 -17.04 -3.02
CA GLY A 97 -11.20 -16.43 -4.02
C GLY A 97 -12.34 -15.62 -3.39
N ILE A 98 -13.16 -16.25 -2.55
CA ILE A 98 -14.32 -15.57 -1.91
C ILE A 98 -13.99 -14.94 -0.55
N TYR A 99 -12.90 -15.39 0.08
CA TYR A 99 -12.44 -14.93 1.38
C TYR A 99 -10.93 -15.04 1.46
N GLY A 100 -10.33 -14.12 2.20
CA GLY A 100 -8.93 -14.16 2.56
C GLY A 100 -8.65 -13.21 3.70
N ARG A 101 -7.41 -13.21 4.15
CA ARG A 101 -6.90 -12.29 5.16
C ARG A 101 -5.58 -11.73 4.69
N GLU A 102 -5.39 -10.45 4.96
CA GLU A 102 -4.14 -9.76 4.70
C GLU A 102 -3.68 -9.09 5.99
N ARG A 103 -2.42 -9.33 6.33
CA ARG A 103 -1.72 -8.61 7.38
C ARG A 103 -0.46 -8.00 6.77
N THR A 104 -0.39 -6.68 6.82
CA THR A 104 0.67 -5.89 6.19
C THR A 104 1.28 -4.93 7.21
N GLY A 105 2.61 -4.88 7.26
CA GLY A 105 3.38 -3.90 8.01
C GLY A 105 4.46 -3.28 7.11
N TRP A 106 4.54 -1.95 7.16
CA TRP A 106 5.60 -1.15 6.54
C TRP A 106 6.28 -0.30 7.61
N GLY A 107 7.62 -0.33 7.63
CA GLY A 107 8.44 0.38 8.60
C GLY A 107 8.80 1.79 8.14
N ASN A 108 9.49 2.54 9.02
CA ASN A 108 9.93 3.91 8.76
C ASN A 108 10.79 4.05 7.49
N CYS A 109 10.45 5.00 6.62
CA CYS A 109 11.37 5.60 5.66
C CYS A 109 11.14 7.14 5.50
N LEU A 110 10.92 7.66 4.30
CA LEU A 110 10.73 9.10 4.04
C LEU A 110 9.51 9.67 4.80
N TRP A 111 8.41 8.92 4.84
CA TRP A 111 7.14 9.35 5.44
C TRP A 111 6.99 8.99 6.92
N ARG A 112 8.04 8.42 7.52
CA ARG A 112 8.13 8.11 8.96
C ARG A 112 6.97 7.23 9.48
N PHE A 113 6.69 6.11 8.81
CA PHE A 113 5.73 5.13 9.31
C PHE A 113 6.16 4.51 10.65
N PRO A 114 5.23 4.32 11.60
CA PRO A 114 5.57 3.66 12.86
C PRO A 114 6.34 2.35 12.62
N GLU A 115 7.55 2.21 13.21
CA GLU A 115 8.26 0.93 13.16
C GLU A 115 7.38 -0.17 13.74
N PHE A 116 7.59 -1.43 13.38
CA PHE A 116 6.85 -2.54 13.96
C PHE A 116 7.80 -3.71 14.20
N GLU A 117 7.42 -4.60 15.11
CA GLU A 117 8.15 -5.85 15.33
C GLU A 117 7.54 -6.96 14.47
N ALA A 118 8.34 -7.51 13.56
CA ALA A 118 7.89 -8.57 12.68
C ALA A 118 7.59 -9.86 13.46
N GLY A 119 6.53 -10.57 13.07
CA GLY A 119 6.11 -11.80 13.75
C GLY A 119 5.40 -11.60 15.09
N VAL A 120 5.42 -10.40 15.67
CA VAL A 120 4.60 -10.03 16.82
C VAL A 120 3.30 -9.40 16.31
N HIS A 121 2.20 -9.68 17.01
CA HIS A 121 0.91 -9.07 16.68
C HIS A 121 0.97 -7.58 17.06
N ASP A 122 1.33 -6.73 16.10
CA ASP A 122 1.59 -5.32 16.33
C ASP A 122 0.36 -4.47 15.98
N GLU A 123 0.02 -3.51 16.85
CA GLU A 123 -1.07 -2.56 16.66
C GLU A 123 -0.91 -1.70 15.39
N ARG A 124 0.33 -1.54 14.91
CA ARG A 124 0.72 -0.72 13.76
C ARG A 124 0.57 -1.44 12.42
N MET A 125 0.33 -2.76 12.42
CA MET A 125 0.07 -3.51 11.19
C MET A 125 -1.37 -3.34 10.72
N ASN A 126 -1.55 -3.14 9.41
CA ASN A 126 -2.85 -3.18 8.77
C ASN A 126 -3.33 -4.65 8.70
N CYS A 127 -4.56 -4.89 9.14
CA CYS A 127 -5.21 -6.20 9.07
C CYS A 127 -6.58 -6.02 8.42
N GLN A 128 -6.82 -6.74 7.32
CA GLN A 128 -8.08 -6.64 6.60
C GLN A 128 -8.56 -8.00 6.09
N GLY A 129 -9.89 -8.17 6.11
CA GLY A 129 -10.55 -9.22 5.36
C GLY A 129 -10.57 -8.86 3.87
N VAL A 130 -10.31 -9.82 3.01
CA VAL A 130 -10.35 -9.65 1.55
C VAL A 130 -11.25 -10.70 0.90
N GLY A 131 -11.65 -10.48 -0.34
CA GLY A 131 -12.72 -11.21 -1.01
C GLY A 131 -14.10 -10.63 -0.70
N PRO A 132 -15.16 -11.02 -1.42
CA PRO A 132 -16.49 -10.47 -1.20
C PRO A 132 -16.98 -10.69 0.24
N LEU A 133 -16.63 -11.83 0.86
CA LEU A 133 -16.93 -12.07 2.27
C LEU A 133 -16.05 -11.24 3.19
N GLY A 134 -14.77 -11.05 2.87
CA GLY A 134 -13.86 -10.26 3.70
C GLY A 134 -14.24 -8.78 3.76
N ILE A 135 -14.79 -8.24 2.66
CA ILE A 135 -15.29 -6.86 2.57
C ILE A 135 -16.56 -6.66 3.42
N LEU A 136 -17.42 -7.69 3.49
CA LEU A 136 -18.69 -7.61 4.21
C LEU A 136 -18.56 -7.92 5.71
N LEU A 137 -17.50 -8.62 6.10
CA LEU A 137 -17.26 -8.99 7.49
C LEU A 137 -16.43 -7.93 8.20
N PRO A 138 -16.61 -7.75 9.52
CA PRO A 138 -15.73 -6.89 10.29
C PRO A 138 -14.28 -7.39 10.16
N PRO A 139 -13.29 -6.50 10.36
CA PRO A 139 -11.88 -6.87 10.40
C PRO A 139 -11.67 -8.06 11.33
N PHE A 140 -10.93 -9.07 10.86
CA PHE A 140 -10.85 -10.36 11.55
C PHE A 140 -10.13 -10.30 12.90
N ASP A 141 -9.51 -9.17 13.22
CA ASP A 141 -8.84 -8.88 14.49
C ASP A 141 -9.53 -7.75 15.28
N GLY A 142 -10.71 -7.30 14.85
CA GLY A 142 -11.53 -6.30 15.53
C GLY A 142 -11.04 -4.85 15.38
N ARG A 143 -9.95 -4.58 14.65
CA ARG A 143 -9.42 -3.22 14.44
C ARG A 143 -9.93 -2.64 13.11
N PRO A 144 -10.24 -1.34 13.00
CA PRO A 144 -10.68 -0.75 11.73
C PRO A 144 -9.69 -1.03 10.59
N ALA A 145 -10.20 -1.41 9.42
CA ALA A 145 -9.39 -1.71 8.25
C ALA A 145 -8.59 -0.46 7.82
N GLY A 146 -7.28 -0.62 7.63
CA GLY A 146 -6.39 0.40 7.08
C GLY A 146 -6.18 1.61 7.97
N ARG A 147 -4.98 1.74 8.55
CA ARG A 147 -4.37 3.08 8.60
C ARG A 147 -3.73 3.31 7.24
N PRO A 148 -3.91 4.48 6.61
CA PRO A 148 -3.00 4.90 5.55
C PRO A 148 -1.59 4.75 6.10
N THR A 149 -0.74 4.00 5.41
CA THR A 149 0.71 4.10 5.59
C THR A 149 1.06 5.48 5.09
#